data_AF-A0A0S6W663-F1
#
_entry.id   AF-A0A0S6W663-F1
#
_cell.length_a   1.000
_cell.length_b   1.000
_cell.length_c   1.000
_cell.angle_alpha   90.00
_cell.angle_beta   90.00
_cell.angle_gamma   90.00
#
_symmetry.space_group_name_H-M   'P 1'
#
loop_
_entity.id
_entity.type
_entity.pdbx_description
1 polymer ?
#
loop_
_entity_poly.entity_id
_entity_poly.type
_entity_poly.pdbx_seq_one_letter_code
_entity_poly.pdbx_strand_id
1 'polypeptide(L)'
;MLHKVLLLWEKSQRQEIIQLLQESGFGTSEAFYRVGQAVSECLSNEDKEKKLLDGFLSGRERLQEDVKKAASQTTLFNVSSG
;
A
#
# COMPACT_ATOMS: atom_id res chain seq x y z
N MET A 1 -0.87 -11.30 -0.10
CA MET A 1 -1.12 -9.86 0.18
C MET A 1 -0.58 -8.95 -0.92
N LEU A 2 0.71 -9.01 -1.25
CA LEU A 2 1.30 -8.16 -2.31
C LEU A 2 0.55 -8.27 -3.65
N HIS A 3 0.26 -9.48 -4.10
CA HIS A 3 -0.54 -9.70 -5.32
C HIS A 3 -1.92 -9.04 -5.27
N LYS A 4 -2.60 -9.06 -4.12
CA LYS A 4 -3.94 -8.45 -3.95
C LYS A 4 -3.87 -6.92 -3.99
N VAL A 5 -2.83 -6.34 -3.39
CA VAL A 5 -2.54 -4.90 -3.47
C VAL A 5 -2.24 -4.48 -4.90
N LEU A 6 -1.47 -5.28 -5.65
CA LEU A 6 -1.18 -5.01 -7.07
C LEU A 6 -2.43 -5.09 -7.95
N LEU A 7 -3.32 -6.04 -7.68
CA LEU A 7 -4.62 -6.17 -8.36
C LEU A 7 -5.52 -4.94 -8.14
N LEU A 8 -5.58 -4.45 -6.90
CA LEU A 8 -6.29 -3.21 -6.57
C LEU A 8 -5.62 -1.98 -7.19
N TRP A 9 -4.29 -1.98 -7.26
CA TRP A 9 -3.51 -0.88 -7.84
C TRP A 9 -3.72 -0.77 -9.35
N GLU A 10 -3.75 -1.90 -10.05
CA GLU A 10 -4.12 -1.99 -11.47
C GLU A 10 -5.52 -1.41 -11.73
N LYS A 11 -6.46 -1.69 -10.82
CA LYS A 11 -7.82 -1.11 -10.84
C LYS A 11 -7.90 0.34 -10.36
N SER A 12 -6.78 0.99 -10.05
CA SER A 12 -6.72 2.33 -9.44
C SER A 12 -7.50 2.47 -8.13
N GLN A 13 -7.78 1.36 -7.43
CA GLN A 13 -8.53 1.33 -6.17
C GLN A 13 -7.64 1.65 -4.97
N ARG A 14 -7.06 2.85 -4.93
CA ARG A 14 -6.15 3.26 -3.84
C ARG A 14 -6.79 3.22 -2.46
N GLN A 15 -8.06 3.57 -2.34
CA GLN A 15 -8.78 3.57 -1.05
C GLN A 15 -8.88 2.17 -0.44
N GLU A 16 -9.16 1.16 -1.26
CA GLU A 16 -9.17 -0.25 -0.84
C GLU A 16 -7.78 -0.70 -0.39
N ILE A 17 -6.71 -0.29 -1.09
CA ILE A 17 -5.34 -0.59 -0.67
C ILE A 17 -5.05 0.03 0.70
N ILE A 18 -5.44 1.30 0.90
CA ILE A 18 -5.24 2.01 2.17
C ILE A 18 -5.97 1.30 3.30
N GLN A 19 -7.25 0.97 3.12
CA GLN A 19 -8.03 0.23 4.11
C GLN A 19 -7.42 -1.14 4.40
N LEU A 20 -7.09 -1.91 3.37
CA LEU A 20 -6.51 -3.25 3.51
C LEU A 20 -5.17 -3.20 4.26
N LEU A 21 -4.31 -2.23 3.93
CA LEU A 21 -3.03 -2.02 4.60
C LEU A 21 -3.20 -1.57 6.06
N GLN A 22 -4.23 -0.77 6.35
CA GLN A 22 -4.56 -0.30 7.69
C GLN A 22 -5.14 -1.43 8.54
N GLU A 23 -6.14 -2.17 8.03
CA GLU A 23 -6.75 -3.33 8.68
C GLU A 23 -5.74 -4.45 8.96
N SER A 24 -4.82 -4.68 8.01
CA SER A 24 -3.79 -5.72 8.16
C SER A 24 -2.60 -5.26 9.01
N GLY A 25 -2.49 -3.97 9.33
CA GLY A 25 -1.33 -3.39 10.01
C GLY A 25 -0.05 -3.31 9.16
N PHE A 26 -0.12 -3.56 7.86
CA PHE A 26 1.03 -3.57 6.95
C PHE A 26 1.34 -2.21 6.32
N GLY A 27 0.47 -1.21 6.47
CA GLY A 27 0.63 0.09 5.80
C GLY A 27 1.86 0.90 6.20
N THR A 28 2.45 0.61 7.35
CA THR A 28 3.72 1.19 7.80
C THR A 28 4.85 0.16 7.84
N SER A 29 4.58 -1.08 7.42
CA SER A 29 5.56 -2.16 7.52
C SER A 29 6.60 -2.04 6.40
N GLU A 30 7.79 -1.60 6.75
CA GLU A 30 8.92 -1.49 5.82
C GLU A 30 9.25 -2.82 5.14
N ALA A 31 9.03 -3.96 5.83
CA ALA A 31 9.22 -5.29 5.26
C ALA A 31 8.34 -5.51 4.02
N PHE A 32 7.10 -5.01 4.02
CA PHE A 32 6.19 -5.14 2.88
C PHE A 32 6.72 -4.39 1.65
N TYR A 33 7.17 -3.15 1.84
CA TYR A 33 7.73 -2.32 0.77
C TYR A 33 9.07 -2.84 0.27
N ARG A 34 9.92 -3.39 1.15
CA ARG A 34 11.18 -4.05 0.77
C ARG A 34 10.94 -5.28 -0.11
N VAL A 35 9.95 -6.11 0.23
CA VAL A 35 9.56 -7.25 -0.60
C VAL A 35 9.05 -6.77 -1.97
N GLY A 36 8.20 -5.74 -2.01
CA GLY A 36 7.77 -5.12 -3.27
C GLY A 36 8.96 -4.66 -4.11
N GLN A 37 9.94 -3.98 -3.51
CA GLN A 37 11.13 -3.51 -4.22
C GLN A 37 11.97 -4.67 -4.77
N ALA A 38 12.25 -5.69 -3.96
CA ALA A 38 13.00 -6.87 -4.39
C ALA A 38 12.29 -7.65 -5.51
N VAL A 39 10.95 -7.71 -5.49
CA VAL A 39 10.17 -8.32 -6.57
C VAL A 39 10.29 -7.49 -7.86
N SER A 40 10.24 -6.16 -7.78
CA SER A 40 10.46 -5.27 -8.94
C SER A 40 11.87 -5.47 -9.55
N GLU A 41 12.88 -5.65 -8.70
CA GLU A 41 14.26 -5.91 -9.13
C GLU A 41 14.43 -7.30 -9.75
N CYS A 42 13.62 -8.28 -9.33
CA CYS A 42 13.64 -9.64 -9.87
C CYS A 42 12.89 -9.77 -11.21
N LEU A 43 11.95 -8.85 -11.51
CA LEU A 43 11.17 -8.83 -12.74
C LEU A 43 11.91 -8.13 -13.90
N SER A 44 11.73 -8.65 -15.11
CA SER A 44 12.34 -8.10 -16.33
C SER A 44 11.63 -6.83 -16.79
N ASN A 45 12.35 -5.95 -17.49
CA ASN A 45 11.84 -4.61 -17.85
C ASN A 45 10.65 -4.63 -18.82
N GLU A 46 10.38 -5.78 -19.43
CA GLU A 46 9.29 -6.02 -20.37
C GLU A 46 8.00 -6.46 -19.68
N ASP A 47 8.06 -6.81 -18.38
CA ASP A 47 6.92 -7.30 -17.62
C ASP A 47 5.94 -6.18 -17.24
N LYS A 48 4.65 -6.39 -17.52
CA LYS A 48 3.56 -5.51 -17.05
C LYS A 48 3.56 -5.36 -15.54
N GLU A 49 3.88 -6.44 -14.83
CA GLU A 49 3.97 -6.44 -13.37
C GLU A 49 5.04 -5.48 -12.87
N LYS A 50 6.21 -5.44 -13.53
CA LYS A 50 7.27 -4.49 -13.17
C LYS A 50 6.78 -3.05 -13.31
N LYS A 51 6.09 -2.70 -14.40
CA LYS A 51 5.53 -1.34 -14.58
C LYS A 51 4.50 -0.98 -13.51
N LEU A 52 3.65 -1.93 -13.12
CA LEU A 52 2.69 -1.74 -12.03
C LEU A 52 3.39 -1.55 -10.68
N LEU A 53 4.39 -2.39 -10.40
CA LEU A 53 5.22 -2.32 -9.20
C LEU A 53 6.00 -1.01 -9.12
N ASP A 54 6.58 -0.57 -10.23
CA ASP A 54 7.32 0.69 -10.32
C ASP A 54 6.40 1.88 -10.04
N GLY A 55 5.19 1.89 -10.64
CA GLY A 55 4.16 2.88 -10.33
C GLY A 55 3.71 2.84 -8.86
N PHE A 56 3.53 1.65 -8.29
CA PHE A 56 3.18 1.47 -6.88
C PHE A 56 4.29 1.98 -5.95
N LEU A 57 5.55 1.62 -6.22
CA LEU A 57 6.72 2.03 -5.45
C LEU A 57 6.95 3.54 -5.55
N SER A 58 6.75 4.13 -6.73
CA SER A 58 6.80 5.59 -6.91
C SER A 58 5.68 6.30 -6.14
N GLY A 59 4.52 5.66 -5.97
CA GLY A 59 3.41 6.16 -5.15
C GLY A 59 3.49 5.82 -3.66
N ARG A 60 4.51 5.07 -3.21
CA ARG A 60 4.55 4.50 -1.85
C ARG A 60 4.58 5.56 -0.75
N GLU A 61 5.29 6.66 -0.96
CA GLU A 61 5.42 7.74 0.03
C GLU A 61 4.05 8.36 0.31
N ARG A 62 3.33 8.70 -0.76
CA ARG A 62 1.96 9.21 -0.69
C ARG A 62 1.04 8.21 0.00
N LEU A 63 1.11 6.94 -0.41
CA LEU A 63 0.30 5.87 0.16
C LEU A 63 0.56 5.68 1.67
N GLN A 64 1.82 5.73 2.11
CA GLN A 64 2.17 5.65 3.53
C GLN A 64 1.64 6.84 4.32
N GLU A 65 1.68 8.05 3.77
CA GLU A 65 1.06 9.22 4.38
C GLU A 65 -0.46 9.08 4.48
N ASP A 66 -1.12 8.63 3.42
CA ASP A 66 -2.57 8.39 3.39
C ASP A 66 -2.97 7.31 4.42
N VAL A 67 -2.22 6.21 4.52
CA VAL A 67 -2.49 5.18 5.54
C VAL A 67 -2.26 5.71 6.96
N LYS A 68 -1.19 6.50 7.19
CA LYS A 68 -0.95 7.13 8.50
C LYS A 68 -2.08 8.09 8.87
N LYS A 69 -2.57 8.89 7.91
CA LYS A 69 -3.70 9.80 8.12
C LYS A 69 -4.99 9.05 8.42
N ALA A 70 -5.29 7.99 7.66
CA ALA A 70 -6.47 7.16 7.88
C ALA A 70 -6.43 6.43 9.24
N ALA A 71 -5.25 5.94 9.64
CA ALA A 71 -5.01 5.38 10.97
C ALA A 71 -5.28 6.41 12.09
N SER A 72 -4.77 7.63 11.92
CA SER A 72 -4.94 8.72 12.89
C SER A 72 -6.40 9.18 13.01
N GLN A 73 -7.14 9.21 11.90
CA GLN A 73 -8.56 9.56 11.88
C GLN A 73 -9.45 8.52 12.57
N THR A 74 -9.11 7.23 12.45
CA THR A 74 -9.88 6.14 13.08
C THR A 74 -9.79 6.22 14.61
N THR A 75 -8.62 6.59 15.16
CA THR A 75 -8.43 6.74 16.61
C THR A 75 -9.19 7.93 17.19
N LEU A 76 -9.44 8.99 16.41
CA LEU A 76 -10.11 10.19 16.89
C LEU A 76 -11.63 10.02 17.06
N PHE A 77 -12.26 9.13 16.28
CA PHE A 77 -13.70 8.88 16.40
C PHE A 77 -14.10 8.01 17.60
N ASN A 78 -13.16 7.30 18.25
CA ASN A 78 -13.47 6.38 19.34
C ASN A 78 -13.18 6.95 20.75
N VAL A 79 -12.73 8.21 20.87
CA VAL A 79 -12.42 8.85 22.17
C VAL A 79 -13.45 9.90 22.61
N SER A 80 -14.53 10.11 21.85
CA SER A 80 -15.58 11.10 22.21
C SER A 80 -16.85 10.49 22.82
N SER A 81 -16.79 9.23 23.27
CA SER A 81 -17.90 8.55 23.96
C SER A 81 -17.34 7.71 25.10
N GLY A 82 -17.01 8.36 26.20
CA GLY A 82 -16.55 7.76 27.45
C GLY A 82 -16.58 8.78 28.57
#